data_AF-A0A8X6XAG4-F1
#
_entry.id   AF-A0A8X6XAG4-F1
#
_cell.length_a   1.000
_cell.length_b   1.000
_cell.length_c   1.000
_cell.angle_alpha   90.00
_cell.angle_beta   90.00
_cell.angle_gamma   90.00
#
_symmetry.space_group_name_H-M   'P 1'
#
loop_
_entity.id
_entity.type
_entity.pdbx_description
1 polymer ?
#
loop_
_entity_poly.entity_id
_entity_poly.type
_entity_poly.pdbx_seq_one_letter_code
_entity_poly.pdbx_strand_id
1 'polypeptide(L)'
;MDIVTLRSLEHLRNTAITENWERVASGILIFDKKHELIRRCMLDLAASYDPSNFVVNGPGIITRNIKSYCDINNIGKVSGANCNVDIQPPIAAFPVPYDKWEEYFIPTSVNNILEKFNSSYLIHVWNKYSKFSKLKVGINSLYELAMKEHCPSVHKYIHQVGYAK
;
A
#
# COMPACT_ATOMS: atom_id res chain seq x y z
N MET A 1 -2.70 8.30 -10.66
CA MET A 1 -2.73 7.03 -9.90
C MET A 1 -1.29 6.71 -9.52
N ASP A 2 -1.04 6.30 -8.29
CA ASP A 2 0.29 6.07 -7.71
C ASP A 2 0.48 4.65 -7.17
N ILE A 3 -0.39 3.73 -7.60
CA ILE A 3 -0.26 2.30 -7.30
C ILE A 3 -0.20 1.49 -8.58
N VAL A 4 0.54 0.37 -8.56
CA VAL A 4 0.52 -0.66 -9.59
C VAL A 4 0.29 -2.01 -8.92
N THR A 5 -0.78 -2.69 -9.26
CA THR A 5 -1.07 -4.03 -8.77
C THR A 5 -0.19 -5.05 -9.49
N LEU A 6 0.57 -5.84 -8.75
CA LEU A 6 1.49 -6.85 -9.29
C LEU A 6 0.85 -8.24 -9.36
N ARG A 7 -0.08 -8.55 -8.45
CA ARG A 7 -0.82 -9.83 -8.42
C ARG A 7 -2.23 -9.64 -7.88
N SER A 8 -3.09 -10.64 -8.11
CA SER A 8 -4.46 -10.63 -7.62
C SER A 8 -4.53 -10.47 -6.09
N LEU A 9 -5.46 -9.65 -5.64
CA LEU A 9 -5.81 -9.44 -4.23
C LEU A 9 -7.00 -10.32 -3.80
N GLU A 10 -7.58 -11.11 -4.71
CA GLU A 10 -8.85 -11.84 -4.49
C GLU A 10 -8.79 -12.88 -3.36
N HIS A 11 -7.60 -13.37 -3.03
CA HIS A 11 -7.40 -14.32 -1.93
C HIS A 11 -7.28 -13.66 -0.56
N LEU A 12 -7.17 -12.33 -0.50
CA LEU A 12 -7.15 -11.60 0.76
C LEU A 12 -8.58 -11.44 1.27
N ARG A 13 -8.76 -11.58 2.59
CA ARG A 13 -10.06 -11.47 3.24
C ARG A 13 -9.90 -10.99 4.67
N ASN A 14 -10.67 -9.97 5.03
CA ASN A 14 -10.57 -9.30 6.33
C ASN A 14 -9.13 -8.86 6.67
N THR A 15 -8.43 -8.37 5.66
CA THR A 15 -7.01 -8.05 5.66
C THR A 15 -6.78 -6.54 5.68
N ALA A 16 -5.85 -6.09 6.52
CA ALA A 16 -5.24 -4.77 6.40
C ALA A 16 -3.72 -4.89 6.19
N ILE A 17 -3.09 -3.86 5.67
CA ILE A 17 -1.62 -3.82 5.57
C ILE A 17 -1.01 -2.88 6.60
N THR A 18 0.12 -3.29 7.17
CA THR A 18 0.84 -2.48 8.14
C THR A 18 1.87 -1.57 7.47
N GLU A 19 2.07 -0.37 8.01
CA GLU A 19 3.21 0.48 7.63
C GLU A 19 4.47 0.04 8.36
N ASN A 20 4.30 -0.35 9.63
CA ASN A 20 5.28 -0.98 10.50
C ASN A 20 4.51 -1.79 11.58
N TRP A 21 5.20 -2.47 12.49
CA TRP A 21 4.53 -3.33 13.49
C TRP A 21 3.75 -2.58 14.59
N GLU A 22 3.78 -1.26 14.59
CA GLU A 22 3.01 -0.43 15.53
C GLU A 22 1.75 0.17 14.90
N ARG A 23 1.74 0.35 13.58
CA ARG A 23 0.74 1.12 12.84
C ARG A 23 0.29 0.44 11.56
N VAL A 24 -1.02 0.33 11.41
CA VAL A 24 -1.67 -0.07 10.16
C VAL A 24 -1.64 1.08 9.16
N ALA A 25 -1.29 0.79 7.91
CA ALA A 25 -1.40 1.74 6.82
C ALA A 25 -2.83 1.75 6.26
N SER A 26 -3.30 2.91 5.82
CA SER A 26 -4.57 3.05 5.10
C SER A 26 -4.45 2.66 3.61
N GLY A 27 -3.52 1.78 3.24
CA GLY A 27 -3.18 1.44 1.85
C GLY A 27 -3.94 0.25 1.27
N ILE A 28 -4.11 -0.82 2.06
CA ILE A 28 -4.92 -2.00 1.71
C ILE A 28 -5.87 -2.26 2.88
N LEU A 29 -7.17 -2.25 2.59
CA LEU A 29 -8.25 -2.57 3.51
C LEU A 29 -9.26 -3.44 2.76
N ILE A 30 -9.20 -4.76 2.96
CA ILE A 30 -10.06 -5.73 2.29
C ILE A 30 -10.89 -6.42 3.35
N PHE A 31 -12.17 -6.07 3.45
CA PHE A 31 -13.05 -6.61 4.50
C PHE A 31 -14.37 -7.05 3.92
N ASP A 32 -14.92 -8.11 4.52
CA ASP A 32 -16.25 -8.59 4.19
C ASP A 32 -17.28 -7.48 4.40
N LYS A 33 -18.32 -7.51 3.58
CA LYS A 33 -19.46 -6.60 3.76
C LYS A 33 -20.04 -6.77 5.17
N LYS A 34 -20.26 -5.66 5.87
CA LYS A 34 -20.74 -5.59 7.27
C LYS A 34 -19.74 -6.06 8.33
N HIS A 35 -18.45 -6.20 8.01
CA HIS A 35 -17.45 -6.50 9.04
C HIS A 35 -17.48 -5.45 10.17
N GLU A 36 -17.60 -5.91 11.41
CA GLU A 36 -17.85 -5.02 12.56
C GLU A 36 -16.75 -3.98 12.76
N LEU A 37 -15.48 -4.38 12.55
CA LEU A 37 -14.33 -3.47 12.59
C LEU A 37 -14.55 -2.24 11.71
N ILE A 38 -15.04 -2.40 10.48
CA ILE A 38 -15.24 -1.28 9.55
C ILE A 38 -16.34 -0.34 10.05
N ARG A 39 -17.41 -0.89 10.64
CA ARG A 39 -18.44 -0.08 11.30
C ARG A 39 -17.85 0.74 12.45
N ARG A 40 -16.99 0.15 13.28
CA ARG A 40 -16.31 0.84 14.38
C ARG A 40 -15.41 1.96 13.86
N CYS A 41 -14.60 1.70 12.83
CA CYS A 41 -13.76 2.70 12.18
C CYS A 41 -14.59 3.88 11.64
N MET A 42 -15.74 3.63 11.00
CA MET A 42 -16.59 4.71 10.47
C MET A 42 -17.20 5.58 11.57
N LEU A 43 -17.67 4.97 12.66
CA LEU A 43 -18.22 5.70 13.80
C LEU A 43 -17.16 6.52 14.53
N ASP A 44 -15.98 5.94 14.71
CA ASP A 44 -14.84 6.62 15.31
C ASP A 44 -14.40 7.81 14.45
N LEU A 45 -14.33 7.64 13.13
CA LEU A 45 -13.98 8.73 12.21
C LEU A 45 -14.99 9.88 12.32
N ALA A 46 -16.28 9.57 12.35
CA ALA A 46 -17.33 10.58 12.48
C ALA A 46 -17.25 11.32 13.83
N ALA A 47 -16.88 10.64 14.91
CA ALA A 47 -16.81 11.20 16.26
C ALA A 47 -15.52 11.99 16.53
N SER A 48 -14.41 11.62 15.90
CA SER A 48 -13.07 12.12 16.22
C SER A 48 -12.38 12.85 15.07
N TYR A 49 -13.12 13.23 14.02
CA TYR A 49 -12.52 13.82 12.83
C TYR A 49 -11.74 15.10 13.17
N ASP A 50 -10.47 15.16 12.74
CA ASP A 50 -9.61 16.33 12.89
C ASP A 50 -9.15 16.81 11.51
N PRO A 51 -9.71 17.89 10.94
CA PRO A 51 -9.37 18.36 9.60
C PRO A 51 -7.89 18.72 9.42
N SER A 52 -7.16 18.96 10.51
CA SER A 52 -5.74 19.33 10.48
C SER A 52 -4.78 18.13 10.50
N ASN A 53 -5.28 16.93 10.82
CA ASN A 53 -4.44 15.77 11.11
C ASN A 53 -4.79 14.53 10.28
N PHE A 54 -4.06 14.34 9.18
CA PHE A 54 -4.18 13.16 8.31
C PHE A 54 -4.01 11.84 9.08
N VAL A 55 -3.02 11.76 9.97
CA VAL A 55 -2.68 10.49 10.65
C VAL A 55 -3.80 10.07 11.59
N VAL A 56 -4.39 11.02 12.32
CA VAL A 56 -5.51 10.76 13.24
C VAL A 56 -6.74 10.23 12.49
N ASN A 57 -7.02 10.75 11.29
CA ASN A 57 -8.19 10.38 10.48
C ASN A 57 -8.03 9.10 9.64
N GLY A 58 -6.80 8.70 9.32
CA GLY A 58 -6.54 7.53 8.47
C GLY A 58 -5.91 6.39 9.26
N PRO A 59 -4.56 6.25 9.22
CA PRO A 59 -3.86 5.16 9.91
C PRO A 59 -4.20 5.02 11.39
N GLY A 60 -4.40 6.14 12.08
CA GLY A 60 -4.73 6.18 13.51
C GLY A 60 -6.09 5.57 13.84
N ILE A 61 -7.12 5.82 13.02
CA ILE A 61 -8.47 5.21 13.17
C ILE A 61 -8.36 3.70 13.08
N ILE A 62 -7.74 3.22 12.01
CA ILE A 62 -7.69 1.78 11.72
C ILE A 62 -6.88 1.07 12.79
N THR A 63 -5.72 1.62 13.16
CA THR A 63 -4.82 1.04 14.16
C THR A 63 -5.51 0.89 15.52
N ARG A 64 -6.15 1.94 16.04
CA ARG A 64 -6.77 1.89 17.37
C ARG A 64 -8.02 1.00 17.40
N ASN A 65 -8.80 0.98 16.32
CA ASN A 65 -9.96 0.10 16.21
C ASN A 65 -9.54 -1.37 16.08
N ILE A 66 -8.47 -1.70 15.36
CA ILE A 66 -7.94 -3.08 15.32
C ILE A 66 -7.45 -3.49 16.69
N LYS A 67 -6.65 -2.64 17.37
CA LYS A 67 -6.17 -2.91 18.72
C LYS A 67 -7.31 -3.19 19.70
N SER A 68 -8.34 -2.34 19.70
CA SER A 68 -9.51 -2.51 20.56
C SER A 68 -10.37 -3.72 20.17
N TYR A 69 -10.60 -3.95 18.88
CA TYR A 69 -11.45 -5.04 18.39
C TYR A 69 -10.80 -6.42 18.60
N CYS A 70 -9.48 -6.49 18.46
CA CYS A 70 -8.70 -7.72 18.62
C CYS A 70 -8.17 -7.96 20.04
N ASP A 71 -8.42 -7.05 20.97
CA ASP A 71 -7.87 -7.08 22.34
C ASP A 71 -6.34 -7.22 22.37
N ILE A 72 -5.65 -6.35 21.63
CA ILE A 72 -4.18 -6.34 21.52
C ILE A 72 -3.61 -4.93 21.70
N ASN A 73 -2.39 -4.85 22.22
CA ASN A 73 -1.68 -3.57 22.38
C ASN A 73 -0.70 -3.27 21.23
N ASN A 74 -0.38 -4.26 20.40
CA ASN A 74 0.59 -4.17 19.30
C ASN A 74 0.05 -4.91 18.06
N ILE A 75 0.17 -4.30 16.88
CA ILE A 75 -0.40 -4.83 15.62
C ILE A 75 0.28 -6.15 15.20
N GLY A 76 1.57 -6.33 15.51
CA GLY A 76 2.27 -7.60 15.27
C GLY A 76 1.68 -8.80 16.02
N LYS A 77 0.76 -8.59 16.98
CA LYS A 77 0.07 -9.66 17.72
C LYS A 77 -1.27 -10.08 17.10
N VAL A 78 -1.72 -9.46 16.00
CA VAL A 78 -3.02 -9.80 15.37
C VAL A 78 -3.07 -11.28 14.97
N SER A 79 -1.98 -11.88 14.50
CA SER A 79 -1.93 -13.29 14.09
C SER A 79 -2.26 -14.29 15.23
N GLY A 80 -2.08 -13.88 16.49
CA GLY A 80 -2.45 -14.68 17.66
C GLY A 80 -3.81 -14.32 18.26
N ALA A 81 -4.50 -13.31 17.72
CA ALA A 81 -5.76 -12.83 18.24
C ALA A 81 -6.95 -13.52 17.55
N ASN A 82 -7.98 -13.84 18.33
CA ASN A 82 -9.23 -14.40 17.79
C ASN A 82 -10.20 -13.29 17.37
N CYS A 83 -9.87 -12.54 16.31
CA CYS A 83 -10.66 -11.37 15.88
C CYS A 83 -10.99 -11.30 14.39
N ASN A 84 -10.77 -12.36 13.61
CA ASN A 84 -11.07 -12.40 12.16
C ASN A 84 -10.49 -11.18 11.40
N VAL A 85 -9.28 -10.77 11.75
CA VAL A 85 -8.51 -9.75 11.03
C VAL A 85 -7.16 -10.34 10.70
N ASP A 86 -6.71 -10.17 9.46
CA ASP A 86 -5.35 -10.50 9.03
C ASP A 86 -4.54 -9.23 8.79
N ILE A 87 -3.22 -9.30 9.04
CA ILE A 87 -2.30 -8.19 8.82
C ILE A 87 -1.18 -8.62 7.89
N GLN A 88 -1.09 -7.93 6.76
CA GLN A 88 0.02 -8.08 5.83
C GLN A 88 1.21 -7.19 6.26
N PRO A 89 2.44 -7.68 6.11
CA PRO A 89 3.64 -6.90 6.42
C PRO A 89 3.81 -5.73 5.43
N PRO A 90 4.64 -4.72 5.73
CA PRO A 90 4.82 -3.55 4.87
C PRO A 90 5.27 -3.91 3.46
N ILE A 91 6.15 -4.93 3.33
CA ILE A 91 6.64 -5.42 2.04
C ILE A 91 5.51 -5.85 1.09
N ALA A 92 4.31 -6.17 1.60
CA ALA A 92 3.18 -6.59 0.77
C ALA A 92 2.62 -5.47 -0.14
N ALA A 93 2.89 -4.18 0.15
CA ALA A 93 2.50 -3.05 -0.71
C ALA A 93 3.55 -1.93 -0.80
N PHE A 94 4.49 -1.89 0.14
CA PHE A 94 5.50 -0.85 0.30
C PHE A 94 6.92 -1.43 0.21
N PRO A 95 7.28 -2.15 -0.87
CA PRO A 95 8.62 -2.74 -0.99
C PRO A 95 9.75 -1.69 -1.12
N VAL A 96 9.40 -0.45 -1.44
CA VAL A 96 10.24 0.73 -1.26
C VAL A 96 9.50 1.65 -0.28
N PRO A 97 10.06 1.93 0.90
CA PRO A 97 9.44 2.83 1.88
C PRO A 97 9.44 4.29 1.37
N TYR A 98 8.60 5.13 1.99
CA TYR A 98 8.38 6.50 1.52
C TYR A 98 9.63 7.39 1.55
N ASP A 99 10.57 7.11 2.44
CA ASP A 99 11.84 7.82 2.60
C ASP A 99 12.87 7.44 1.53
N LYS A 100 12.58 6.42 0.72
CA LYS A 100 13.40 5.95 -0.40
C LYS A 100 12.63 5.96 -1.73
N TRP A 101 11.55 6.74 -1.81
CA TRP A 101 10.63 6.74 -2.95
C TRP A 101 11.31 6.96 -4.30
N GLU A 102 12.45 7.66 -4.34
CA GLU A 102 13.26 7.90 -5.54
C GLU A 102 13.76 6.60 -6.20
N GLU A 103 13.93 5.52 -5.43
CA GLU A 103 14.35 4.20 -5.96
C GLU A 103 13.40 3.68 -7.05
N TYR A 104 12.13 4.11 -7.04
CA TYR A 104 11.18 3.73 -8.08
C TYR A 104 11.51 4.30 -9.46
N PHE A 105 12.27 5.39 -9.54
CA PHE A 105 12.44 6.21 -10.75
C PHE A 105 13.88 6.24 -11.27
N ILE A 106 14.80 5.52 -10.62
CA ILE A 106 16.19 5.34 -11.06
C ILE A 106 16.40 3.94 -11.65
N PRO A 107 17.43 3.73 -12.49
CA PRO A 107 17.78 2.40 -12.99
C PRO A 107 18.01 1.40 -11.84
N THR A 108 17.52 0.16 -12.00
CA THR A 108 17.65 -0.89 -10.98
C THR A 108 18.22 -2.19 -11.55
N SER A 109 18.72 -3.08 -10.68
CA SER A 109 19.17 -4.41 -11.05
C SER A 109 18.01 -5.43 -11.03
N VAL A 110 18.16 -6.54 -11.76
CA VAL A 110 17.15 -7.62 -11.82
C VAL A 110 16.88 -8.24 -10.44
N ASN A 111 17.91 -8.35 -9.60
CA ASN A 111 17.77 -8.93 -8.26
C ASN A 111 16.81 -8.13 -7.38
N ASN A 112 16.84 -6.80 -7.46
CA ASN A 112 15.93 -5.93 -6.71
C ASN A 112 14.47 -6.14 -7.10
N ILE A 113 14.19 -6.51 -8.36
CA ILE A 113 12.84 -6.77 -8.86
C ILE A 113 12.31 -8.05 -8.25
N LEU A 114 13.08 -9.14 -8.32
CA LEU A 114 12.68 -10.45 -7.82
C LEU A 114 12.41 -10.41 -6.32
N GLU A 115 13.23 -9.70 -5.54
CA GLU A 115 13.02 -9.56 -4.11
C GLU A 115 11.75 -8.75 -3.78
N LYS A 116 11.61 -7.57 -4.41
CA LYS A 116 10.53 -6.63 -4.10
C LYS A 116 9.18 -7.09 -4.65
N PHE A 117 9.11 -7.54 -5.89
CA PHE A 117 7.83 -7.81 -6.57
C PHE A 117 7.24 -9.17 -6.17
N ASN A 118 8.07 -10.21 -6.01
CA ASN A 118 7.59 -11.54 -5.64
C ASN A 118 6.96 -11.59 -4.24
N SER A 119 7.23 -10.61 -3.39
CA SER A 119 6.66 -10.48 -2.03
C SER A 119 5.56 -9.41 -1.91
N SER A 120 5.37 -8.59 -2.94
CA SER A 120 4.36 -7.51 -2.97
C SER A 120 3.10 -7.86 -3.76
N TYR A 121 1.91 -7.49 -3.28
CA TYR A 121 0.68 -7.50 -4.08
C TYR A 121 0.58 -6.29 -5.00
N LEU A 122 1.14 -5.15 -4.57
CA LEU A 122 1.17 -3.91 -5.32
C LEU A 122 2.43 -3.12 -4.96
N ILE A 123 2.78 -2.13 -5.77
CA ILE A 123 3.70 -1.06 -5.36
C ILE A 123 2.92 0.23 -5.16
N HIS A 124 3.34 1.04 -4.18
CA HIS A 124 2.89 2.41 -3.99
C HIS A 124 4.08 3.34 -4.23
N VAL A 125 3.98 4.20 -5.25
CA VAL A 125 5.07 5.13 -5.64
C VAL A 125 4.97 6.49 -4.95
N TRP A 126 4.17 6.60 -3.89
CA TRP A 126 4.13 7.75 -2.98
C TRP A 126 3.85 9.10 -3.67
N ASN A 127 2.66 9.30 -4.25
CA ASN A 127 2.31 10.50 -5.04
C ASN A 127 2.75 11.85 -4.47
N LYS A 128 2.65 12.04 -3.15
CA LYS A 128 3.04 13.28 -2.47
C LYS A 128 4.51 13.64 -2.76
N TYR A 129 5.37 12.64 -2.78
CA TYR A 129 6.80 12.76 -3.01
C TYR A 129 7.13 12.66 -4.51
N SER A 130 6.49 11.72 -5.21
CA SER A 130 6.78 11.44 -6.62
C SER A 130 6.03 12.28 -7.64
N LYS A 131 5.23 13.28 -7.24
CA LYS A 131 4.40 14.11 -8.14
C LYS A 131 5.13 14.73 -9.33
N PHE A 132 6.43 14.98 -9.21
CA PHE A 132 7.26 15.56 -10.27
C PHE A 132 8.12 14.52 -11.00
N SER A 133 8.14 13.28 -10.52
CA SER A 133 8.80 12.17 -11.19
C SER A 133 7.88 11.58 -12.25
N LYS A 134 8.44 11.34 -13.43
CA LYS A 134 7.71 10.78 -14.57
C LYS A 134 8.16 9.34 -14.79
N LEU A 135 7.24 8.51 -15.29
CA LEU A 135 7.63 7.24 -15.91
C LEU A 135 8.52 7.55 -17.12
N LYS A 136 9.75 7.04 -17.11
CA LYS A 136 10.67 7.11 -18.25
C LYS A 136 10.79 5.72 -18.85
N VAL A 137 10.66 5.63 -20.17
CA VAL A 137 10.79 4.36 -20.89
C VAL A 137 12.25 4.16 -21.32
N GLY A 138 12.76 2.95 -21.19
CA GLY A 138 14.11 2.53 -21.56
C GLY A 138 15.15 2.65 -20.43
N ILE A 139 14.78 3.11 -19.24
CA ILE A 139 15.74 3.27 -18.13
C ILE A 139 15.82 2.06 -17.20
N ASN A 140 14.89 1.11 -17.35
CA ASN A 140 14.73 -0.07 -16.50
C ASN A 140 14.66 0.28 -15.01
N SER A 141 13.78 1.23 -14.66
CA SER A 141 13.47 1.55 -13.27
C SER A 141 12.44 0.57 -12.68
N LEU A 142 12.34 0.47 -11.35
CA LEU A 142 11.31 -0.38 -10.72
C LEU A 142 9.90 0.00 -11.19
N TYR A 143 9.57 1.29 -11.25
CA TYR A 143 8.25 1.73 -11.71
C TYR A 143 8.01 1.38 -13.18
N GLU A 144 9.00 1.57 -14.04
CA GLU A 144 8.88 1.19 -15.45
C GLU A 144 8.63 -0.30 -15.64
N LEU A 145 9.39 -1.14 -14.93
CA LEU A 145 9.28 -2.58 -15.07
C LEU A 145 7.93 -3.09 -14.56
N ALA A 146 7.44 -2.55 -13.43
CA ALA A 146 6.09 -2.84 -12.95
C ALA A 146 5.01 -2.42 -13.98
N MET A 147 5.14 -1.22 -14.56
CA MET A 147 4.20 -0.72 -15.56
C MET A 147 4.23 -1.54 -16.85
N LYS A 148 5.41 -1.95 -17.30
CA LYS A 148 5.61 -2.76 -18.50
C LYS A 148 4.96 -4.13 -18.38
N GLU A 149 5.09 -4.76 -17.21
CA GLU A 149 4.58 -6.11 -16.95
C GLU A 149 3.08 -6.11 -16.62
N HIS A 150 2.64 -5.26 -15.69
CA HIS A 150 1.29 -5.32 -15.13
C HIS A 150 0.32 -4.30 -15.72
N CYS A 151 0.82 -3.32 -16.50
CA CYS A 151 0.02 -2.28 -17.15
C CYS A 151 0.46 -2.06 -18.62
N PRO A 152 0.58 -3.12 -19.46
CA PRO A 152 1.24 -3.06 -20.76
C PRO A 152 0.60 -2.06 -21.74
N SER A 153 -0.73 -1.91 -21.69
CA SER A 153 -1.45 -0.93 -22.52
C SER A 153 -1.07 0.51 -22.16
N VAL A 154 -0.95 0.82 -20.86
CA VAL A 154 -0.56 2.15 -20.36
C VAL A 154 0.90 2.41 -20.70
N HIS A 155 1.78 1.44 -20.48
CA HIS A 155 3.19 1.54 -20.84
C HIS A 155 3.38 1.80 -22.35
N LYS A 156 2.67 1.05 -23.21
CA LYS A 156 2.69 1.26 -24.67
C LYS A 156 2.19 2.64 -25.06
N TYR A 157 1.10 3.11 -24.46
CA TYR A 157 0.58 4.45 -24.72
C TYR A 157 1.63 5.51 -24.37
N ILE A 158 2.24 5.46 -23.19
CA ILE A 158 3.27 6.42 -22.74
C ILE A 158 4.47 6.45 -23.70
N HIS A 159 4.90 5.29 -24.20
CA HIS A 159 5.95 5.18 -25.21
C HIS A 159 5.57 5.88 -26.53
N GLN A 160 4.29 5.80 -26.95
CA GLN A 160 3.79 6.41 -28.19
C GLN A 160 3.59 7.92 -28.08
N VAL A 161 3.00 8.40 -26.98
CA VAL A 161 2.68 9.84 -26.82
C VAL A 161 3.85 10.67 -26.30
N GLY A 162 4.99 10.04 -26.00
CA GLY A 162 6.21 10.76 -25.64
C GLY A 162 6.09 11.58 -24.36
N TYR A 163 5.34 11.09 -23.36
CA TYR A 163 5.29 11.66 -22.00
C TYR A 163 6.60 11.45 -21.24
N ALA A 164 7.74 11.70 -21.89
CA ALA A 164 9.08 11.57 -21.37
C ALA A 164 10.10 12.40 -22.17
N LYS A 165 9.73 13.63 -22.56
CA LYS A 165 10.70 14.72 -22.72
C LYS A 165 10.45 15.78 -21.65
#